data_AF-A0A840UP07-F1
#
_entry.id   AF-A0A840UP07-F1
#
_cell.length_a   1.000
_cell.length_b   1.000
_cell.length_c   1.000
_cell.angle_alpha   90.00
_cell.angle_beta   90.00
_cell.angle_gamma   90.00
#
_symmetry.space_group_name_H-M   'P 1'
#
loop_
_entity.id
_entity.type
_entity.pdbx_description
1 polymer ?
#
loop_
_entity_poly.entity_id
_entity_poly.type
_entity_poly.pdbx_seq_one_letter_code
_entity_poly.pdbx_strand_id
1 'polypeptide(L)'
;MIYKNFSQKDFDEAEKSYNECAKKHTPAVPQRKKLSKGQTTALFIAFLILIYSIFTSDVPAFLFSLSFFLWMLRNFADKISSLHQKSLRSLLTSFSITLFIGSLILLLL
;
A
#
# COMPACT_ATOMS: atom_id res chain seq x y z
N MET A 1 48.46 -0.73 35.48
CA MET A 1 47.40 -1.47 34.78
C MET A 1 46.22 -1.62 35.72
N ILE A 2 45.16 -0.83 35.52
CA ILE A 2 43.95 -0.89 36.36
C ILE A 2 42.89 -1.64 35.55
N TYR A 3 42.83 -2.95 35.71
CA TYR A 3 41.68 -3.71 35.22
C TYR A 3 40.63 -3.68 36.34
N LYS A 4 39.56 -2.90 36.13
CA LYS A 4 38.35 -2.99 36.95
C LYS A 4 37.78 -4.40 36.74
N ASN A 5 37.65 -5.17 37.82
CA ASN A 5 36.92 -6.44 37.80
C ASN A 5 35.46 -6.11 37.52
N PHE A 6 35.04 -6.30 36.27
CA PHE A 6 33.64 -6.22 35.88
C PHE A 6 32.88 -7.37 36.56
N SER A 7 31.84 -7.03 37.31
CA SER A 7 31.00 -7.99 37.99
C SER A 7 29.94 -8.53 37.04
N GLN A 8 29.47 -9.76 37.28
CA GLN A 8 28.37 -10.37 36.51
C GLN A 8 27.15 -9.44 36.41
N LYS A 9 26.87 -8.67 37.48
CA LYS A 9 25.77 -7.69 37.52
C LYS A 9 25.91 -6.56 36.51
N ASP A 10 27.14 -6.14 36.21
CA ASP A 10 27.41 -5.08 35.23
C ASP A 10 27.10 -5.57 33.80
N PHE A 11 27.29 -6.87 33.55
CA PHE A 11 26.89 -7.51 32.30
C PHE A 11 25.37 -7.63 32.18
N ASP A 12 24.68 -8.06 33.23
CA ASP A 12 23.22 -8.18 33.25
C ASP A 12 22.55 -6.81 33.01
N GLU A 13 23.11 -5.74 33.57
CA GLU A 13 22.61 -4.37 33.42
C GLU A 13 22.90 -3.80 32.01
N ALA A 14 24.06 -4.10 31.45
CA ALA A 14 24.40 -3.75 30.07
C ALA A 14 23.51 -4.49 29.06
N GLU A 15 23.22 -5.77 29.28
CA GLU A 15 22.34 -6.57 28.44
C GLU A 15 20.89 -6.05 28.47
N LYS A 16 20.41 -5.67 29.66
CA LYS A 16 19.09 -5.05 29.80
C LYS A 16 19.00 -3.70 29.07
N SER A 17 20.02 -2.86 29.20
CA SER A 17 20.11 -1.58 28.47
C SER A 17 20.18 -1.78 26.95
N TYR A 18 20.93 -2.78 26.49
CA TYR A 18 21.00 -3.14 25.08
C TYR A 18 19.63 -3.58 24.55
N ASN A 19 18.93 -4.44 25.29
CA ASN A 19 17.61 -4.94 24.91
C ASN A 19 16.54 -3.85 24.90
N GLU A 20 16.58 -2.89 25.84
CA GLU A 20 15.72 -1.71 25.80
C GLU A 20 16.00 -0.82 24.59
N CYS A 21 17.28 -0.54 24.29
CA CYS A 21 17.67 0.22 23.10
C CYS A 21 17.24 -0.48 21.81
N ALA A 22 17.43 -1.80 21.72
CA ALA A 22 17.05 -2.61 20.56
C ALA A 22 15.52 -2.60 20.35
N LYS A 23 14.73 -2.72 21.42
CA LYS A 23 13.26 -2.64 21.35
C LYS A 23 12.76 -1.25 20.94
N LYS A 24 13.47 -0.20 21.37
CA LYS A 24 13.14 1.20 21.02
C LYS A 24 13.52 1.57 19.58
N HIS A 25 14.51 0.88 19.01
CA HIS A 25 15.03 1.13 17.67
C HIS A 25 14.72 0.04 16.65
N THR A 26 13.86 -0.94 16.96
CA THR A 26 13.47 -1.93 15.96
C THR A 26 12.66 -1.18 14.89
N PRO A 27 13.16 -0.99 13.66
CA PRO A 27 12.35 -0.39 12.62
C PRO A 27 11.17 -1.33 12.41
N ALA A 28 9.94 -0.82 12.53
CA ALA A 28 8.76 -1.61 12.24
C ALA A 28 8.93 -2.20 10.83
N VAL A 29 9.21 -3.51 10.75
CA VAL A 29 9.35 -4.20 9.47
C VAL A 29 8.05 -3.92 8.74
N PRO A 30 8.09 -3.23 7.58
CA PRO A 30 6.87 -2.83 6.90
C PRO A 30 6.11 -4.11 6.58
N GLN A 31 5.02 -4.34 7.30
CA GLN A 31 4.17 -5.49 7.08
C GLN A 31 3.72 -5.39 5.63
N ARG A 32 4.21 -6.30 4.78
CA ARG A 32 3.75 -6.41 3.40
C ARG A 32 2.25 -6.67 3.48
N LYS A 33 1.43 -5.66 3.20
CA LYS A 33 -0.02 -5.78 3.12
C LYS A 33 -0.31 -6.82 2.04
N LYS A 34 -0.56 -8.05 2.45
CA LYS A 34 -1.02 -9.10 1.53
C LYS A 34 -2.40 -8.67 1.05
N LEU A 35 -2.61 -8.67 -0.26
CA LEU A 35 -3.92 -8.45 -0.86
C LEU A 35 -4.90 -9.43 -0.23
N SER A 36 -6.03 -8.91 0.28
CA SER A 36 -7.08 -9.77 0.82
C SER A 36 -7.65 -10.63 -0.32
N LYS A 37 -8.15 -11.83 0.01
CA LYS A 37 -8.81 -12.71 -0.96
C LYS A 37 -9.93 -11.95 -1.70
N GLY A 38 -10.71 -11.15 -0.97
CA GLY A 38 -11.76 -10.31 -1.55
C GLY A 38 -11.26 -9.22 -2.51
N GLN A 39 -10.10 -8.62 -2.24
CA GLN A 39 -9.50 -7.63 -3.14
C GLN A 39 -8.98 -8.28 -4.43
N THR A 40 -8.46 -9.51 -4.33
CA THR A 40 -8.00 -10.28 -5.49
C THR A 40 -9.18 -10.67 -6.39
N THR A 41 -10.28 -11.13 -5.79
CA THR A 41 -11.52 -11.42 -6.54
C THR A 41 -12.07 -10.15 -7.18
N ALA A 42 -12.12 -9.03 -6.47
CA ALA A 42 -12.57 -7.76 -7.02
C ALA A 42 -11.71 -7.29 -8.20
N LEU A 43 -10.38 -7.46 -8.11
CA LEU A 43 -9.47 -7.18 -9.23
C LEU A 43 -9.78 -8.05 -10.45
N PHE A 44 -10.01 -9.34 -10.22
CA PHE A 44 -10.31 -10.28 -11.30
C PHE A 44 -11.65 -9.96 -11.98
N ILE A 45 -12.67 -9.62 -11.20
CA ILE A 45 -13.98 -9.18 -11.71
C ILE A 45 -13.82 -7.88 -12.50
N ALA A 46 -13.11 -6.88 -11.96
CA ALA A 46 -12.85 -5.63 -12.66
C ALA A 46 -12.11 -5.86 -13.99
N PHE A 47 -11.14 -6.78 -14.02
CA PHE A 47 -10.43 -7.16 -15.24
C PHE A 47 -11.36 -7.75 -16.30
N LEU A 48 -12.25 -8.67 -15.90
CA LEU A 48 -13.25 -9.24 -16.80
C LEU A 48 -14.21 -8.17 -17.34
N ILE A 49 -14.68 -7.26 -16.48
CA ILE A 49 -15.53 -6.13 -16.90
C ILE A 49 -14.78 -5.26 -17.91
N LEU A 50 -13.50 -4.95 -17.67
CA LEU A 50 -12.70 -4.12 -18.57
C LEU A 50 -12.58 -4.73 -19.97
N ILE A 51 -12.28 -6.03 -20.04
CA ILE A 51 -12.21 -6.77 -21.31
C ILE A 51 -13.57 -6.73 -22.00
N TYR A 52 -14.63 -7.05 -21.26
CA TYR A 52 -15.99 -7.02 -21.79
C TYR A 52 -16.35 -5.64 -22.35
N SER A 53 -16.08 -4.57 -21.60
CA SER A 53 -16.34 -3.18 -22.00
C SER A 53 -15.60 -2.77 -23.26
N ILE A 54 -14.39 -3.28 -23.50
CA ILE A 54 -13.67 -3.05 -24.75
C ILE A 54 -14.41 -3.70 -25.93
N PHE A 55 -14.89 -4.94 -25.76
CA PHE A 55 -15.61 -5.64 -26.81
C PHE A 55 -17.00 -5.04 -27.09
N THR A 56 -17.70 -4.58 -26.05
CA THR A 56 -19.02 -3.96 -26.19
C THR A 56 -19.00 -2.47 -26.46
N SER A 57 -17.81 -1.85 -26.51
CA SER A 57 -17.65 -0.39 -26.60
C SER A 57 -18.43 0.37 -25.50
N ASP A 58 -18.60 -0.25 -24.34
CA ASP A 58 -19.31 0.30 -23.18
C ASP A 58 -18.38 1.25 -22.42
N VAL A 59 -18.44 2.53 -22.80
CA VAL A 59 -17.62 3.60 -22.24
C VAL A 59 -17.84 3.78 -20.73
N PRO A 60 -19.08 3.83 -20.20
CA PRO A 60 -19.32 3.89 -18.76
C PRO A 60 -18.65 2.75 -18.00
N ALA A 61 -18.81 1.51 -18.43
CA ALA A 61 -18.24 0.34 -17.76
C ALA A 61 -16.71 0.28 -17.87
N PHE A 62 -16.15 0.73 -19.00
CA PHE A 62 -14.70 0.87 -19.17
C PHE A 62 -14.10 1.86 -18.15
N LEU A 63 -14.69 3.05 -18.04
CA LEU A 63 -14.24 4.09 -17.10
C LEU A 63 -14.41 3.64 -15.64
N PHE A 64 -15.51 2.94 -15.33
CA PHE A 64 -15.73 2.35 -14.02
C PHE A 64 -14.61 1.37 -13.66
N SER A 65 -14.33 0.40 -14.52
CA SER A 65 -13.30 -0.59 -14.25
C SER A 65 -11.90 0.05 -14.14
N LEU A 66 -11.59 0.99 -15.04
CA LEU A 66 -10.32 1.72 -15.02
C LEU A 66 -10.12 2.50 -13.71
N SER A 67 -11.18 3.11 -13.17
CA SER A 67 -11.15 3.80 -11.88
C SER A 67 -10.71 2.87 -10.74
N PHE A 68 -11.19 1.62 -10.76
CA PHE A 68 -10.88 0.60 -9.75
C PHE A 68 -9.44 0.10 -9.88
N PHE A 69 -8.95 -0.08 -11.12
CA PHE A 69 -7.55 -0.41 -11.38
C PHE A 69 -6.62 0.65 -10.81
N LEU A 70 -6.86 1.93 -11.09
CA LEU A 70 -6.03 3.04 -10.59
C LEU A 70 -6.04 3.13 -9.07
N TRP A 71 -7.20 2.92 -8.46
CA TRP A 71 -7.30 2.82 -7.00
C TRP A 71 -6.45 1.67 -6.45
N MET A 72 -6.39 0.54 -7.15
CA MET A 72 -5.57 -0.59 -6.74
C MET A 72 -4.07 -0.38 -6.99
N LEU A 73 -3.68 0.32 -8.06
CA LEU A 73 -2.30 0.72 -8.33
C LEU A 73 -1.71 1.58 -7.19
N ARG A 74 -2.56 2.29 -6.43
CA ARG A 74 -2.16 3.00 -5.20
C ARG A 74 -1.43 2.09 -4.21
N ASN A 75 -1.84 0.83 -4.08
CA ASN A 75 -1.19 -0.13 -3.19
C ASN A 75 0.19 -0.57 -3.69
N PHE A 76 0.45 -0.43 -4.99
CA PHE A 76 1.78 -0.64 -5.58
C PHE A 76 2.65 0.61 -5.50
N ALA A 77 2.06 1.81 -5.49
CA ALA A 77 2.79 3.07 -5.30
C ALA A 77 3.53 3.11 -3.95
N ASP A 78 3.03 2.43 -2.92
CA ASP A 78 3.73 2.27 -1.63
C ASP A 78 5.06 1.48 -1.75
N LYS A 79 5.34 0.83 -2.89
CA LYS A 79 6.64 0.18 -3.19
C LYS A 79 7.62 1.10 -3.94
N ILE A 80 7.17 2.24 -4.45
CA ILE A 80 8.00 3.21 -5.18
C ILE A 80 8.69 4.14 -4.18
N SER A 81 9.90 4.61 -4.48
CA SER A 81 10.77 5.44 -3.62
C SER A 81 10.02 6.50 -2.78
N SER A 82 10.40 6.61 -1.50
CA SER A 82 9.74 7.43 -0.46
C SER A 82 9.57 8.90 -0.81
N LEU A 83 10.41 9.44 -1.70
CA LEU A 83 10.36 10.82 -2.17
C LEU A 83 9.08 11.17 -2.96
N HIS A 84 8.48 10.20 -3.66
CA HIS A 84 7.33 10.46 -4.55
C HIS A 84 6.02 9.80 -4.11
N GLN A 85 6.03 8.97 -3.07
CA GLN A 85 4.86 8.20 -2.63
C GLN A 85 3.64 9.07 -2.34
N LYS A 86 3.82 10.19 -1.63
CA LYS A 86 2.70 11.05 -1.20
C LYS A 86 1.99 11.71 -2.38
N SER A 87 2.77 12.27 -3.32
CA SER A 87 2.25 12.93 -4.51
C SER A 87 1.57 11.94 -5.45
N LEU A 88 2.25 10.81 -5.75
CA LEU A 88 1.72 9.77 -6.62
C LEU A 88 0.43 9.18 -6.06
N ARG A 89 0.39 8.90 -4.75
CA ARG A 89 -0.79 8.39 -4.06
C ARG A 89 -1.98 9.35 -4.14
N SER A 90 -1.73 10.65 -4.04
CA SER A 90 -2.77 11.68 -4.18
C SER A 90 -3.31 11.73 -5.61
N LEU A 91 -2.41 11.75 -6.61
CA LEU A 91 -2.78 11.78 -8.03
C LEU A 91 -3.58 10.55 -8.45
N LEU A 92 -3.17 9.34 -8.05
CA LEU A 92 -3.93 8.12 -8.36
C LEU A 92 -5.31 8.12 -7.71
N THR A 93 -5.42 8.68 -6.50
CA THR A 93 -6.70 8.75 -5.78
C THR A 93 -7.63 9.77 -6.43
N SER A 94 -7.15 10.97 -6.74
CA SER A 94 -7.97 11.98 -7.42
C SER A 94 -8.40 11.50 -8.81
N PHE A 95 -7.49 10.90 -9.57
CA PHE A 95 -7.80 10.39 -10.91
C PHE A 95 -8.81 9.25 -10.86
N SER A 96 -8.69 8.32 -9.90
CA SER A 96 -9.68 7.26 -9.67
C SER A 96 -11.06 7.84 -9.34
N ILE A 97 -11.15 8.82 -8.43
CA ILE A 97 -12.42 9.46 -8.07
C ILE A 97 -13.06 10.16 -9.27
N THR A 98 -12.27 10.92 -10.04
CA THR A 98 -12.77 11.62 -11.23
C THR A 98 -13.32 10.63 -12.27
N LEU A 99 -12.61 9.53 -12.53
CA LEU A 99 -13.08 8.49 -13.45
C LEU A 99 -14.35 7.79 -12.96
N PHE A 100 -14.44 7.52 -11.67
CA PHE A 100 -15.62 6.93 -11.06
C PHE A 100 -16.85 7.84 -11.22
N ILE A 101 -16.70 9.13 -10.89
CA ILE A 101 -17.77 10.12 -11.07
C ILE A 101 -18.14 10.26 -12.55
N GLY A 102 -17.13 10.34 -13.44
CA GLY A 102 -17.35 10.45 -14.88
C GLY A 102 -18.12 9.25 -15.45
N SER A 103 -17.82 8.04 -14.97
CA SER A 103 -18.56 6.82 -15.31
C SER A 103 -20.03 6.91 -14.87
N LEU A 104 -20.30 7.36 -13.65
CA LEU A 104 -21.67 7.54 -13.15
C LEU A 104 -22.47 8.56 -13.96
N ILE A 105 -21.84 9.68 -14.34
CA ILE A 105 -22.49 10.71 -15.17
C ILE A 105 -22.87 10.12 -16.53
N LEU A 106 -21.96 9.37 -17.17
CA LEU A 106 -22.23 8.75 -18.47
C LEU A 106 -23.25 7.62 -18.40
N LEU A 107 -23.35 6.92 -17.27
CA LEU A 107 -24.36 5.89 -17.06
C LEU A 107 -25.77 6.49 -16.88
N LEU A 108 -25.85 7.72 -16.37
CA LEU A 108 -27.12 8.43 -16.12
C LEU A 108 -27.56 9.33 -17.28
N LEU A 109 -26.74 9.43 -18.33
CA LEU A 109 -27.01 10.23 -19.53
C LEU A 109 -27.70 9.36 -20.60
#